data_AF-A0A5S3W9B7-F1
#
_entry.id   AF-A0A5S3W9B7-F1
#
_cell.length_a   1.000
_cell.length_b   1.000
_cell.length_c   1.000
_cell.angle_alpha   90.00
_cell.angle_beta   90.00
_cell.angle_gamma   90.00
#
_symmetry.space_group_name_H-M   'P 1'
#
loop_
_entity.id
_entity.type
_entity.pdbx_description
1 polymer ?
#
loop_
_entity_poly.entity_id
_entity_poly.type
_entity_poly.pdbx_seq_one_letter_code
_entity_poly.pdbx_strand_id
1 'polypeptide(L)' 'MNISANFVYIILIFSSLIPALLSLRLATKQNRSKLVSALVTFVLGFTFIGGWIYLAVMNLVNPKNKDAVQ' A
#
# COMPACT_ATOMS: atom_id res chain seq x y z
N MET A 1 14.36 28.22 1.93
CA MET A 1 12.97 27.77 1.69
C MET A 1 12.44 27.23 3.01
N ASN A 2 11.56 27.97 3.70
CA ASN A 2 11.10 27.63 5.05
C ASN A 2 9.84 26.76 4.93
N ILE A 3 10.03 25.49 4.60
CA ILE A 3 8.95 24.51 4.57
C ILE A 3 8.56 24.24 6.04
N SER A 4 7.34 24.63 6.40
CA SER A 4 6.81 24.34 7.73
C SER A 4 6.70 22.82 7.89
N ALA A 5 7.00 22.30 9.09
CA ALA A 5 6.88 20.87 9.38
C ALA A 5 5.47 20.34 9.05
N ASN A 6 4.43 21.17 9.28
CA ASN A 6 3.05 20.86 8.91
C ASN A 6 2.87 20.60 7.41
N PHE A 7 3.57 21.35 6.54
CA PHE A 7 3.52 21.14 5.10
C PHE A 7 4.13 19.78 4.69
N VAL A 8 5.22 19.38 5.35
CA VAL A 8 5.83 18.05 5.15
C VAL A 8 4.87 16.94 5.57
N TYR A 9 4.21 17.06 6.73
CA TYR A 9 3.25 16.07 7.20
C TYR A 9 2.03 15.94 6.28
N ILE A 10 1.51 17.06 5.76
CA ILE A 10 0.40 17.05 4.80
C ILE A 10 0.82 16.29 3.53
N ILE A 11 2.00 16.59 2.98
CA ILE A 11 2.51 15.88 1.80
C ILE A 11 2.65 14.39 2.09
N LEU A 12 3.23 14.00 3.23
CA LEU A 12 3.41 12.60 3.61
C LEU A 12 2.06 11.86 3.70
N ILE A 13 1.04 12.46 4.32
CA ILE A 13 -0.31 11.88 4.42
C ILE A 13 -0.95 11.74 3.03
N PHE A 14 -0.92 12.79 2.20
CA PHE A 14 -1.49 12.72 0.86
C PHE A 14 -0.76 11.71 -0.03
N SER A 15 0.55 11.61 0.14
CA SER A 15 1.40 10.70 -0.61
C SER A 15 1.18 9.23 -0.23
N SER A 16 0.71 8.94 0.99
CA SER A 16 0.38 7.59 1.45
C SER A 16 -0.99 7.08 0.98
N LEU A 17 -1.91 8.00 0.65
CA LEU A 17 -3.26 7.66 0.18
C LEU A 17 -3.24 6.92 -1.16
N ILE A 18 -2.38 7.33 -2.08
CA ILE A 18 -2.27 6.73 -3.43
C ILE A 18 -1.88 5.24 -3.35
N PRO A 19 -0.76 4.84 -2.72
CA PRO A 19 -0.40 3.43 -2.62
C PRO A 19 -1.45 2.62 -1.83
N ALA A 20 -2.09 3.20 -0.81
CA ALA A 20 -3.15 2.53 -0.04
C ALA A 20 -4.40 2.25 -0.89
N LEU A 21 -4.82 3.17 -1.77
CA LEU A 21 -5.92 2.92 -2.71
C LEU A 21 -5.57 1.84 -3.73
N LEU A 22 -4.33 1.86 -4.24
CA LEU A 22 -3.87 0.87 -5.21
C LEU A 22 -3.79 -0.53 -4.59
N SER A 23 -3.33 -0.65 -3.35
CA SER A 23 -3.23 -1.95 -2.66
C SER A 23 -4.59 -2.54 -2.32
N LEU A 24 -5.63 -1.71 -2.11
CA LEU A 24 -7.01 -2.16 -1.95
C LEU A 24 -7.55 -2.78 -3.25
N ARG A 25 -7.29 -2.14 -4.39
CA ARG A 25 -7.65 -2.67 -5.72
C ARG A 25 -6.90 -3.96 -6.00
N LEU A 26 -5.61 -4.01 -5.69
CA LEU A 26 -4.77 -5.19 -5.90
C LEU A 26 -5.24 -6.37 -5.03
N ALA A 27 -5.51 -6.13 -3.75
CA ALA A 27 -6.04 -7.13 -2.83
C ALA A 27 -7.39 -7.69 -3.29
N THR A 28 -8.24 -6.84 -3.87
CA THR A 28 -9.52 -7.27 -4.46
C THR A 28 -9.31 -8.20 -5.65
N LYS A 29 -8.37 -7.87 -6.56
CA LYS A 29 -8.02 -8.75 -7.69
C LYS A 29 -7.39 -10.08 -7.24
N GLN A 30 -6.65 -10.06 -6.14
CA GLN A 30 -5.91 -11.21 -5.62
C GLN A 30 -6.71 -12.05 -4.59
N ASN A 31 -8.00 -11.77 -4.36
CA ASN A 31 -8.81 -12.44 -3.31
C ASN A 31 -8.12 -12.42 -1.93
N ARG A 32 -7.34 -11.37 -1.64
CA ARG A 32 -6.68 -11.15 -0.34
C ARG A 32 -7.53 -10.23 0.54
N SER A 33 -7.26 -10.25 1.85
CA SER A 33 -7.95 -9.38 2.80
C SER A 33 -7.70 -7.89 2.49
N LYS A 34 -8.76 -7.20 2.04
CA LYS A 34 -8.75 -5.78 1.69
C LYS A 34 -8.34 -4.90 2.88
N LEU A 35 -8.82 -5.26 4.08
CA LEU A 35 -8.54 -4.57 5.33
C LEU A 35 -7.05 -4.64 5.69
N VAL A 36 -6.46 -5.84 5.63
CA VAL A 36 -5.04 -6.05 5.96
C VAL A 36 -4.15 -5.35 4.94
N SER A 37 -4.48 -5.46 3.65
CA SER A 37 -3.73 -4.79 2.59
C SER A 37 -3.72 -3.27 2.76
N ALA A 38 -4.91 -2.67 2.96
CA ALA A 38 -5.04 -1.24 3.14
C ALA A 38 -4.31 -0.75 4.41
N LEU A 39 -4.46 -1.46 5.54
CA LEU A 39 -3.85 -1.09 6.80
C LEU A 39 -2.32 -1.18 6.75
N VAL A 40 -1.77 -2.27 6.20
CA VAL A 40 -0.31 -2.42 6.06
C VAL A 40 0.26 -1.39 5.09
N THR A 41 -0.43 -1.14 3.97
CA THR A 41 0.02 -0.11 3.01
C THR A 41 -0.08 1.29 3.58
N PHE A 42 -1.07 1.57 4.43
CA PHE A 42 -1.24 2.85 5.10
C PHE A 42 -0.14 3.09 6.14
N VAL A 43 0.15 2.10 6.99
CA VAL A 43 1.24 2.15 7.97
C VAL A 43 2.60 2.32 7.27
N LEU A 44 2.86 1.53 6.24
CA LEU A 44 4.10 1.66 5.46
C LEU A 44 4.14 2.95 4.63
N GLY A 45 2.98 3.47 4.24
CA GLY A 45 2.82 4.72 3.52
C GLY A 45 3.19 5.96 4.35
N PHE A 46 3.28 5.88 5.68
CA PHE A 46 3.86 6.96 6.51
C PHE A 46 5.33 7.24 6.18
N THR A 47 6.03 6.26 5.62
CA THR A 47 7.41 6.45 5.12
C THR A 47 7.45 6.85 3.64
N PHE A 48 6.28 7.02 3.00
CA PHE A 48 6.05 7.15 1.55
C PHE A 48 6.59 5.96 0.74
N ILE A 49 7.90 5.73 0.77
CA ILE A 49 8.63 4.63 0.15
C ILE A 49 8.07 3.25 0.57
N GLY A 50 7.79 3.04 1.85
CA GLY A 50 7.29 1.75 2.33
C GLY A 50 5.97 1.32 1.68
N GLY A 51 5.05 2.27 1.43
CA GLY A 51 3.77 2.00 0.78
C GLY A 51 3.94 1.51 -0.65
N TRP A 52 4.87 2.10 -1.40
CA TRP A 52 5.22 1.68 -2.77
C TRP A 52 5.94 0.33 -2.80
N ILE A 53 6.85 0.10 -1.86
CA ILE A 53 7.54 -1.20 -1.72
C ILE A 53 6.52 -2.30 -1.45
N TYR A 54 5.59 -2.10 -0.54
CA TYR A 54 4.56 -3.10 -0.24
C TYR A 54 3.66 -3.39 -1.43
N LEU A 55 3.26 -2.35 -2.16
CA LEU A 55 2.47 -2.51 -3.38
C LEU A 55 3.24 -3.29 -4.45
N ALA A 56 4.53 -3.00 -4.64
CA ALA A 56 5.40 -3.72 -5.56
C ALA A 56 5.55 -5.20 -5.15
N VAL A 57 5.75 -5.48 -3.85
CA VAL A 57 5.83 -6.84 -3.32
C VAL A 57 4.50 -7.58 -3.51
N MET A 58 3.35 -6.95 -3.25
CA MET A 58 2.05 -7.57 -3.51
C MET A 58 1.82 -7.85 -5.00
N ASN A 59 2.31 -6.98 -5.88
CA ASN A 59 2.20 -7.17 -7.31
C ASN A 59 3.12 -8.29 -7.85
N LEU A 60 4.32 -8.42 -7.29
CA LEU A 60 5.28 -9.47 -7.66
C LEU A 60 4.94 -10.82 -7.02
N VAL A 61 4.50 -10.81 -5.76
CA VAL A 61 4.13 -12.00 -5.00
C VAL A 61 2.63 -12.21 -5.14
N ASN A 62 2.24 -12.75 -6.29
CA ASN A 62 0.87 -13.19 -6.50
C ASN A 62 0.49 -14.18 -5.38
N PRO A 63 -0.76 -14.15 -4.87
CA PRO A 63 -1.22 -15.16 -3.92
C PRO A 63 -0.93 -16.54 -4.51
N LYS A 64 -0.24 -17.37 -3.73
CA LYS A 64 0.07 -18.75 -4.06
C LYS A 64 -1.20 -19.38 -4.65
N ASN A 65 -1.09 -19.82 -5.91
CA ASN A 65 -2.20 -20.24 -6.72
C ASN A 65 -3.13 -21.16 -5.90
N LYS A 66 -4.40 -20.76 -5.72
CA LYS A 66 -5.39 -21.62 -5.06
C LYS A 66 -5.68 -22.88 -5.88
N ASP A 67 -5.20 -22.93 -7.13
CA ASP A 67 -5.36 -24.07 -8.03
C ASP A 67 -4.25 -25.12 -7.89
N ALA A 68 -3.30 -24.97 -6.96
CA ALA A 68 -2.30 -26.01 -6.67
C ALA A 68 -2.81 -27.10 -5.69
N VAL A 69 -4.09 -27.04 -5.30
CA VAL A 69 -4.77 -28.04 -4.47
C VAL A 69 -6.14 -28.34 -5.07
N GLN A 70 -6.17 -28.91 -6.27
CA GLN A 70 -7.25 -29.76 -6.76
C GLN A 70 -6.66 -30.94 -7.52
#